data_AF-C9SE66-F1
#
_entry.id   AF-C9SE66-F1
#
_cell.length_a   1.000
_cell.length_b   1.000
_cell.length_c   1.000
_cell.angle_alpha   90.00
_cell.angle_beta   90.00
_cell.angle_gamma   90.00
#
_symmetry.space_group_name_H-M   'P 1'
#
loop_
_entity.id
_entity.type
_entity.pdbx_description
1 polymer ?
#
loop_
_entity_poly.entity_id
_entity_poly.type
_entity_poly.pdbx_seq_one_letter_code
_entity_poly.pdbx_strand_id
1 'polypeptide(L)'
;MALQNLRSLKGGSTLNPEPSRWARLFDRSQQVCQVSKEVRSPRRASMCFHLSPRVDFLRLEAEEPTNLAAYSLALTTELTVISAPAGLWTFASFSPFSTPLLVVSIFCLPPIQKAALCFIMIATRLILSLSLSAIGAAAQALESPDFNVTQQLLDLGVNVGDLPELSNFVERRSANLPCAAACLSLSVTFGRDSVLFRGEAPYESFTGAYWSENQGEVNPYCIFKPANPSAVSVLVLLSRLTQCPFAVKSGGHAAFAGASSIEGGITVSLEKINQVTLSSDKKTVLIGAGNQWSDVYRKLSKSDVAVTGGRVSSVGVGGLSLGGGISFFSNLHGWACDNVESYEVVTATGIILTASPKQNPNLYWALRGGGNNFGIVTNFTFRTIPLPGGQLWGGTKTFMEPALDAVVDAFAGMVTDSPQDPNAGLWASAAPNPVMIFQAITTGQMARMRANGGNPLGLDAADGPLYLIHVACLWQDAAGDAAIYAMISTVLARITAEAKALGLQNDYVYMNYASAFQDVIKGYGAANAARLKSIARTYDVTGVFQRLQPGHFKLNRAPVTGTGYFSGLDA
;
A
#
# COMPACT_ATOMS: atom_id res chain seq x y z
N MET A 1 4.10 -33.80 38.82
CA MET A 1 5.08 -34.47 39.70
C MET A 1 6.44 -34.31 39.03
N ALA A 2 7.18 -33.22 39.27
CA ALA A 2 8.05 -32.94 40.42
C ALA A 2 9.30 -33.84 40.46
N LEU A 3 10.45 -33.27 40.05
CA LEU A 3 11.82 -33.45 40.56
C LEU A 3 12.78 -32.65 39.63
N GLN A 4 13.10 -31.39 39.93
CA GLN A 4 14.18 -30.87 40.79
C GLN A 4 15.63 -31.08 40.31
N ASN A 5 16.27 -29.93 40.05
CA ASN A 5 17.61 -29.50 40.45
C ASN A 5 18.82 -30.38 40.11
N LEU A 6 19.74 -29.79 39.33
CA LEU A 6 21.18 -29.80 39.65
C LEU A 6 21.84 -28.50 39.13
N ARG A 7 22.09 -27.57 40.06
CA ARG A 7 23.15 -26.56 39.94
C ARG A 7 24.43 -27.18 40.49
N SER A 8 25.52 -27.06 39.74
CA SER A 8 26.85 -26.57 40.18
C SER A 8 27.96 -27.31 39.46
N LEU A 9 28.75 -26.56 38.70
CA LEU A 9 30.21 -26.64 38.71
C LEU A 9 30.71 -25.26 38.25
N LYS A 10 31.18 -24.47 39.22
CA LYS A 10 32.02 -23.30 38.98
C LYS A 10 33.40 -23.81 38.57
N GLY A 11 33.89 -23.36 37.43
CA GLY A 11 35.29 -23.42 37.05
C GLY A 11 35.62 -22.09 36.38
N GLY A 12 36.31 -21.21 37.10
CA GLY A 12 36.71 -19.90 36.60
C GLY A 12 37.89 -20.01 35.64
N SER A 13 37.84 -19.23 34.57
CA SER A 13 39.02 -18.64 33.96
C SER A 13 38.61 -17.31 33.33
N THR A 14 38.98 -16.25 34.03
CA THR A 14 38.95 -14.87 33.56
C THR A 14 39.92 -14.69 32.39
N LEU A 15 39.41 -14.30 31.22
CA LEU A 15 40.21 -13.65 30.19
C LEU A 15 39.37 -12.53 29.57
N ASN A 16 39.68 -11.29 29.96
CA ASN A 16 39.43 -10.12 29.15
C ASN A 16 40.16 -10.27 27.81
N PRO A 17 39.62 -9.69 26.73
CA PRO A 17 40.43 -8.68 26.07
C PRO A 17 39.64 -7.42 25.67
N GLU A 18 40.34 -6.31 25.79
CA GLU A 18 39.97 -4.98 25.29
C GLU A 18 39.73 -4.93 23.76
N PRO A 19 38.99 -3.90 23.29
CA PRO A 19 38.70 -3.69 21.87
C PRO A 19 39.79 -2.82 21.22
N SER A 20 40.76 -3.42 20.52
CA SER A 20 41.53 -2.70 19.51
C SER A 20 42.26 -3.63 18.54
N ARG A 21 42.27 -3.24 17.26
CA ARG A 21 42.90 -3.88 16.08
C ARG A 21 42.09 -4.98 15.41
N TRP A 22 41.25 -4.60 14.44
CA TRP A 22 41.23 -5.17 13.09
C TRP A 22 40.69 -4.13 12.10
N ALA A 23 41.59 -3.24 11.67
CA ALA A 23 41.43 -2.53 10.41
C ALA A 23 42.32 -3.23 9.38
N ARG A 24 41.74 -3.47 8.19
CA ARG A 24 42.33 -4.06 6.97
C ARG A 24 42.33 -5.59 6.91
N LEU A 25 41.30 -6.13 6.27
CA LEU A 25 41.36 -7.06 5.12
C LEU A 25 39.92 -7.45 4.74
N PHE A 26 39.72 -7.88 3.50
CA PHE A 26 38.44 -8.24 2.84
C PHE A 26 37.71 -7.12 2.06
N ASP A 27 38.40 -6.68 1.02
CA ASP A 27 37.80 -6.48 -0.30
C ASP A 27 37.57 -7.86 -0.97
N ARG A 28 36.52 -7.97 -1.79
CA ARG A 28 36.05 -9.12 -2.61
C ARG A 28 35.26 -10.25 -1.93
N SER A 29 33.93 -10.17 -2.03
CA SER A 29 33.07 -11.22 -2.63
C SER A 29 31.58 -10.82 -2.61
N GLN A 30 31.16 -10.06 -3.61
CA GLN A 30 29.77 -9.88 -4.00
C GLN A 30 29.70 -10.22 -5.49
N GLN A 31 29.36 -11.47 -5.84
CA GLN A 31 28.94 -11.88 -7.18
C GLN A 31 28.63 -13.38 -7.22
N VAL A 32 27.37 -13.77 -7.01
CA VAL A 32 26.69 -15.00 -7.48
C VAL A 32 25.19 -14.72 -7.27
N CYS A 33 24.22 -14.80 -8.19
CA CYS A 33 24.09 -15.38 -9.52
C CYS A 33 23.06 -14.55 -10.31
N GLN A 34 23.44 -13.95 -11.45
CA GLN A 34 22.52 -13.72 -12.56
C GLN A 34 22.93 -14.71 -13.66
N VAL A 35 22.05 -15.66 -13.95
CA VAL A 35 22.22 -16.54 -15.11
C VAL A 35 21.69 -15.76 -16.31
N SER A 36 22.59 -15.13 -17.06
CA SER A 36 22.29 -14.62 -18.40
C SER A 36 22.28 -15.79 -19.39
N LYS A 37 21.16 -15.95 -20.10
CA LYS A 37 21.09 -16.79 -21.31
C LYS A 37 21.90 -16.09 -22.41
N GLU A 38 23.11 -16.57 -22.69
CA GLU A 38 23.82 -16.25 -23.93
C GLU A 38 23.72 -17.41 -24.93
N VAL A 39 23.09 -17.09 -26.06
CA VAL A 39 23.06 -17.89 -27.28
C VAL A 39 24.40 -17.70 -27.99
N ARG A 40 25.13 -18.80 -28.22
CA ARG A 40 26.37 -18.81 -29.04
C ARG A 40 26.03 -18.93 -30.53
N SER A 41 26.62 -18.05 -31.36
CA SER A 41 27.30 -18.46 -32.60
C SER A 41 28.29 -17.36 -33.08
N PRO A 42 29.33 -17.68 -33.90
CA PRO A 42 30.62 -17.00 -33.84
C PRO A 42 30.99 -16.13 -35.07
N ARG A 43 32.05 -15.31 -34.87
CA ARG A 43 33.01 -14.69 -35.82
C ARG A 43 32.88 -13.18 -36.09
N ARG A 44 33.75 -12.38 -35.45
CA ARG A 44 34.94 -11.73 -36.07
C ARG A 44 35.56 -10.76 -35.05
N ALA A 45 36.88 -10.88 -34.88
CA ALA A 45 37.70 -10.02 -34.04
C ALA A 45 38.02 -8.69 -34.75
N SER A 46 38.10 -7.61 -33.97
CA SER A 46 38.96 -6.44 -34.23
C SER A 46 39.30 -5.75 -32.90
N MET A 47 40.60 -5.62 -32.63
CA MET A 47 41.23 -4.83 -31.56
C MET A 47 40.97 -3.32 -31.71
N CYS A 48 40.93 -2.57 -30.60
CA CYS A 48 41.84 -1.42 -30.36
C CYS A 48 41.66 -0.75 -28.97
N PHE A 49 42.80 -0.71 -28.25
CA PHE A 49 43.39 0.21 -27.26
C PHE A 49 42.61 1.07 -26.22
N HIS A 50 43.12 0.91 -24.99
CA HIS A 50 43.10 1.78 -23.80
C HIS A 50 43.60 3.21 -24.03
N LEU A 51 43.08 4.17 -23.24
CA LEU A 51 43.83 5.31 -22.68
C LEU A 51 43.02 5.97 -21.52
N SER A 52 43.61 5.99 -20.31
CA SER A 52 43.25 6.90 -19.20
C SER A 52 44.01 8.21 -19.32
N PRO A 53 43.61 9.26 -18.56
CA PRO A 53 44.54 9.75 -17.55
C PRO A 53 43.90 10.17 -16.21
N ARG A 54 44.73 10.04 -15.15
CA ARG A 54 44.61 10.68 -13.84
C ARG A 54 45.12 12.12 -13.91
N VAL A 55 44.64 12.99 -13.02
CA VAL A 55 45.34 14.22 -12.60
C VAL A 55 45.24 14.33 -11.07
N ASP A 56 46.41 14.34 -10.42
CA ASP A 56 46.64 14.74 -9.03
C ASP A 56 47.00 16.23 -8.99
N PHE A 57 46.62 16.95 -7.93
CA PHE A 57 47.32 18.17 -7.49
C PHE A 57 47.33 18.30 -5.96
N LEU A 58 48.49 18.74 -5.48
CA LEU A 58 48.95 18.90 -4.10
C LEU A 58 48.46 20.19 -3.41
N ARG A 59 48.08 20.05 -2.14
CA ARG A 59 48.51 20.75 -0.90
C ARG A 59 48.95 22.23 -0.94
N LEU A 60 48.42 23.05 -0.01
CA LEU A 60 49.16 23.98 0.86
C LEU A 60 48.29 24.42 2.07
N GLU A 61 48.97 24.68 3.20
CA GLU A 61 48.51 24.82 4.59
C GLU A 61 48.31 26.28 5.06
N ALA A 62 47.91 26.40 6.35
CA ALA A 62 47.99 27.54 7.29
C ALA A 62 46.74 28.44 7.39
N GLU A 63 46.28 28.96 8.53
CA GLU A 63 46.65 28.90 9.96
C GLU A 63 45.47 29.54 10.75
N GLU A 64 45.26 29.13 12.01
CA GLU A 64 44.42 29.80 13.03
C GLU A 64 45.22 30.95 13.70
N PRO A 65 44.68 31.91 14.53
CA PRO A 65 44.13 31.56 15.87
C PRO A 65 43.17 32.56 16.63
N THR A 66 42.58 32.03 17.71
CA THR A 66 42.35 32.61 19.08
C THR A 66 41.21 33.60 19.50
N ASN A 67 40.33 33.07 20.37
CA ASN A 67 40.00 33.41 21.80
C ASN A 67 39.50 34.78 22.32
N LEU A 68 38.39 34.76 23.10
CA LEU A 68 38.16 35.25 24.51
C LEU A 68 36.63 35.38 24.81
N ALA A 69 36.03 34.55 25.70
CA ALA A 69 35.66 34.81 27.12
C ALA A 69 34.66 35.98 27.36
N ALA A 70 33.66 36.03 28.27
CA ALA A 70 32.99 35.17 29.26
C ALA A 70 31.81 36.01 29.88
N TYR A 71 31.04 35.43 30.83
CA TYR A 71 29.96 35.99 31.70
C TYR A 71 28.51 36.01 31.11
N SER A 72 27.52 35.23 31.59
CA SER A 72 26.89 35.04 32.93
C SER A 72 25.86 36.12 33.30
N LEU A 73 24.55 35.81 33.27
CA LEU A 73 23.65 35.70 34.45
C LEU A 73 22.17 35.54 34.03
N ALA A 74 21.42 34.82 34.84
CA ALA A 74 19.99 34.51 34.73
C ALA A 74 19.06 35.69 35.10
N LEU A 75 17.79 35.65 34.67
CA LEU A 75 16.61 35.97 35.50
C LEU A 75 15.29 35.59 34.80
N THR A 76 14.29 35.37 35.65
CA THR A 76 13.04 34.60 35.53
C THR A 76 11.80 35.47 35.28
N THR A 77 10.69 34.85 34.80
CA THR A 77 9.23 35.12 35.03
C THR A 77 8.73 36.59 34.93
N GLU A 78 7.61 36.96 34.28
CA GLU A 78 6.21 36.56 34.49
C GLU A 78 5.25 37.44 33.62
N LEU A 79 3.94 37.16 33.72
CA LEU A 79 2.79 37.67 32.95
C LEU A 79 2.59 39.20 32.88
N THR A 80 1.95 39.69 31.81
CA THR A 80 0.82 40.63 31.93
C THR A 80 -0.12 40.61 30.71
N VAL A 81 -1.43 40.52 31.00
CA VAL A 81 -2.59 40.82 30.15
C VAL A 81 -2.73 42.34 30.00
N ILE A 82 -3.22 42.88 28.86
CA ILE A 82 -4.03 44.11 28.80
C ILE A 82 -4.74 44.27 27.43
N SER A 83 -5.95 44.81 27.54
CA SER A 83 -7.09 45.18 26.68
C SER A 83 -6.92 45.71 25.24
N ALA A 84 -8.01 45.55 24.48
CA ALA A 84 -8.38 46.19 23.21
C ALA A 84 -8.72 47.71 23.32
N PRO A 85 -8.88 48.40 22.17
CA PRO A 85 -10.13 49.13 21.90
C PRO A 85 -10.64 49.05 20.43
N ALA A 86 -11.82 49.66 20.22
CA ALA A 86 -12.83 49.43 19.18
C ALA A 86 -12.80 50.35 17.93
N GLY A 87 -13.60 49.98 16.91
CA GLY A 87 -14.15 50.83 15.82
C GLY A 87 -14.77 49.97 14.68
N LEU A 88 -16.11 49.86 14.50
CA LEU A 88 -17.03 50.70 13.68
C LEU A 88 -16.72 50.61 12.15
N TRP A 89 -17.56 50.25 11.16
CA TRP A 89 -19.02 50.14 10.94
C TRP A 89 -19.35 49.18 9.77
N THR A 90 -20.57 48.60 9.77
CA THR A 90 -21.65 48.63 8.72
C THR A 90 -22.44 47.32 8.62
N PHE A 91 -23.74 47.41 8.90
CA PHE A 91 -24.75 46.36 8.72
C PHE A 91 -25.55 46.64 7.44
N ALA A 92 -25.80 45.59 6.65
CA ALA A 92 -26.76 45.58 5.55
C ALA A 92 -28.02 44.78 5.94
N SER A 93 -29.13 45.28 5.43
CA SER A 93 -30.53 45.05 5.76
C SER A 93 -31.09 43.68 5.36
N PHE A 94 -31.99 43.12 6.18
CA PHE A 94 -33.06 42.22 5.74
C PHE A 94 -34.36 42.57 6.48
N SER A 95 -35.48 42.59 5.74
CA SER A 95 -36.85 42.86 6.21
C SER A 95 -37.75 41.64 5.88
N PRO A 96 -39.02 41.58 6.31
CA PRO A 96 -39.47 40.57 7.28
C PRO A 96 -40.64 39.70 6.79
N PHE A 97 -40.90 38.57 7.44
CA PHE A 97 -42.23 37.94 7.45
C PHE A 97 -42.58 37.35 8.84
N SER A 98 -43.47 38.09 9.53
CA SER A 98 -44.63 37.66 10.33
C SER A 98 -44.54 36.49 11.32
N THR A 99 -44.61 36.83 12.62
CA THR A 99 -45.42 36.17 13.67
C THR A 99 -45.75 37.15 14.80
N PRO A 100 -47.03 37.50 15.06
CA PRO A 100 -47.41 38.12 16.32
C PRO A 100 -48.49 37.30 17.01
N LEU A 101 -48.18 36.69 18.17
CA LEU A 101 -49.10 36.32 19.26
C LEU A 101 -48.38 35.41 20.27
N LEU A 102 -47.33 35.89 20.96
CA LEU A 102 -46.86 35.25 22.21
C LEU A 102 -45.94 36.11 23.10
N VAL A 103 -45.99 37.45 23.01
CA VAL A 103 -45.01 38.32 23.72
C VAL A 103 -45.63 39.18 24.84
N VAL A 104 -46.91 39.00 25.19
CA VAL A 104 -47.60 39.89 26.16
C VAL A 104 -47.88 39.24 27.52
N SER A 105 -47.16 38.20 27.95
CA SER A 105 -47.43 37.58 29.27
C SER A 105 -46.23 37.19 30.14
N ILE A 106 -44.99 37.57 29.78
CA ILE A 106 -43.79 37.15 30.54
C ILE A 106 -43.33 38.20 31.59
N PHE A 107 -43.92 39.40 31.61
CA PHE A 107 -43.48 40.49 32.50
C PHE A 107 -44.04 40.46 33.95
N CYS A 108 -44.94 39.53 34.30
CA CYS A 108 -45.60 39.51 35.62
C CYS A 108 -45.25 38.33 36.55
N LEU A 109 -44.21 37.53 36.29
CA LEU A 109 -43.87 36.38 37.16
C LEU A 109 -42.78 36.71 38.22
N PRO A 110 -42.87 36.14 39.44
CA PRO A 110 -41.88 36.33 40.50
C PRO A 110 -40.51 35.70 40.17
N PRO A 111 -39.40 36.14 40.80
CA PRO A 111 -38.02 35.87 40.37
C PRO A 111 -37.66 34.38 40.24
N ILE A 112 -38.24 33.54 41.09
CA ILE A 112 -37.99 32.08 41.13
C ILE A 112 -38.58 31.38 39.90
N GLN A 113 -39.67 31.89 39.32
CA GLN A 113 -40.26 31.34 38.08
C GLN A 113 -39.55 31.85 36.81
N LYS A 114 -38.89 33.02 36.86
CA LYS A 114 -38.02 33.51 35.76
C LYS A 114 -36.77 32.64 35.60
N ALA A 115 -36.19 32.17 36.71
CA ALA A 115 -35.06 31.24 36.67
C ALA A 115 -35.45 29.88 36.08
N ALA A 116 -36.63 29.35 36.45
CA ALA A 116 -37.14 28.08 35.91
C ALA A 116 -37.44 28.14 34.41
N LEU A 117 -38.03 29.24 33.90
CA LEU A 117 -38.26 29.42 32.46
C LEU A 117 -36.96 29.65 31.67
N CYS A 118 -35.95 30.30 32.26
CA CYS A 118 -34.64 30.46 31.62
C CYS A 118 -33.89 29.12 31.53
N PHE A 119 -33.99 28.28 32.57
CA PHE A 119 -33.47 26.91 32.55
C PHE A 119 -34.22 26.02 31.55
N ILE A 120 -35.54 26.14 31.44
CA ILE A 120 -36.32 25.40 30.45
C ILE A 120 -35.96 25.87 29.04
N MET A 121 -35.81 27.17 28.76
CA MET A 121 -35.42 27.69 27.43
C MET A 121 -33.97 27.36 27.05
N ILE A 122 -33.03 27.35 28.01
CA ILE A 122 -31.65 26.89 27.79
C ILE A 122 -31.64 25.37 27.57
N ALA A 123 -32.40 24.60 28.33
CA ALA A 123 -32.55 23.16 28.13
C ALA A 123 -33.28 22.83 26.83
N THR A 124 -34.26 23.61 26.37
CA THR A 124 -34.91 23.40 25.07
C THR A 124 -34.02 23.83 23.92
N ARG A 125 -33.19 24.86 24.07
CA ARG A 125 -32.15 25.17 23.07
C ARG A 125 -31.04 24.13 23.06
N LEU A 126 -30.64 23.57 24.21
CA LEU A 126 -29.67 22.47 24.27
C LEU A 126 -30.26 21.16 23.72
N ILE A 127 -31.54 20.88 23.93
CA ILE A 127 -32.22 19.66 23.44
C ILE A 127 -32.64 19.80 21.95
N LEU A 128 -32.89 21.01 21.44
CA LEU A 128 -33.01 21.27 19.99
C LEU A 128 -31.67 21.48 19.27
N SER A 129 -30.56 21.70 19.99
CA SER A 129 -29.20 21.70 19.40
C SER A 129 -28.43 20.39 19.62
N LEU A 130 -29.05 19.38 20.25
CA LEU A 130 -28.53 18.01 20.39
C LEU A 130 -29.38 16.95 19.69
N SER A 131 -30.31 17.37 18.82
CA SER A 131 -31.12 16.47 17.98
C SER A 131 -30.89 16.64 16.47
N LEU A 132 -29.81 17.31 16.07
CA LEU A 132 -29.37 17.43 14.67
C LEU A 132 -27.89 17.06 14.47
N SER A 133 -27.41 16.02 15.14
CA SER A 133 -26.07 15.47 14.87
C SER A 133 -25.96 14.02 15.34
N ALA A 134 -26.87 13.18 14.86
CA ALA A 134 -26.72 11.72 14.84
C ALA A 134 -27.76 11.06 13.92
N ILE A 135 -28.07 11.67 12.78
CA ILE A 135 -28.52 10.87 11.64
C ILE A 135 -27.23 10.54 10.92
N GLY A 136 -26.77 9.29 11.07
CA GLY A 136 -25.68 8.78 10.26
C GLY A 136 -26.05 9.10 8.82
N ALA A 137 -25.29 9.99 8.18
CA ALA A 137 -25.39 10.18 6.75
C ALA A 137 -25.09 8.81 6.16
N ALA A 138 -26.14 8.08 5.78
CA ALA A 138 -26.00 6.98 4.85
C ALA A 138 -25.21 7.59 3.70
N ALA A 139 -23.97 7.13 3.51
CA ALA A 139 -23.12 7.66 2.46
C ALA A 139 -23.90 7.46 1.16
N GLN A 140 -24.45 8.56 0.62
CA GLN A 140 -25.16 8.52 -0.65
C GLN A 140 -24.21 7.89 -1.65
N ALA A 141 -24.71 6.93 -2.43
CA ALA A 141 -23.92 6.35 -3.50
C ALA A 141 -23.28 7.46 -4.34
N LEU A 142 -22.00 7.34 -4.66
CA LEU A 142 -21.28 8.32 -5.47
C LEU A 142 -21.89 8.43 -6.87
N GLU A 143 -22.44 7.32 -7.36
CA GLU A 143 -23.13 7.21 -8.65
C GLU A 143 -24.62 7.53 -8.48
N SER A 144 -25.12 8.52 -9.22
CA SER A 144 -26.55 8.82 -9.28
C SER A 144 -27.31 7.74 -10.06
N PRO A 145 -28.62 7.55 -9.81
CA PRO A 145 -29.44 6.60 -10.58
C PRO A 145 -29.45 6.88 -12.09
N ASP A 146 -29.32 8.15 -12.49
CA ASP A 146 -29.32 8.60 -13.89
C ASP A 146 -27.90 8.71 -14.49
N PHE A 147 -26.92 8.03 -13.88
CA PHE A 147 -25.52 8.12 -14.31
C PHE A 147 -25.35 7.67 -15.78
N ASN A 148 -24.80 8.58 -16.60
CA ASN A 148 -24.57 8.34 -18.02
C ASN A 148 -23.07 8.33 -18.33
N VAL A 149 -22.54 7.14 -18.64
CA VAL A 149 -21.12 6.93 -18.99
C VAL A 149 -20.69 7.80 -20.19
N THR A 150 -21.54 7.91 -21.22
CA THR A 150 -21.25 8.71 -22.42
C THR A 150 -21.13 10.20 -22.09
N GLN A 151 -22.00 10.71 -21.22
CA GLN A 151 -21.92 12.10 -20.77
C GLN A 151 -20.63 12.33 -19.96
N GLN A 152 -20.27 11.40 -19.07
CA GLN A 152 -19.02 11.53 -18.30
C GLN A 152 -17.76 11.49 -19.18
N LEU A 153 -17.78 10.69 -20.25
CA LEU A 153 -16.71 10.70 -21.25
C LEU A 153 -16.66 12.05 -21.98
N LEU A 154 -17.81 12.61 -22.36
CA LEU A 154 -17.89 13.92 -22.99
C LEU A 154 -17.36 15.05 -22.09
N ASP A 155 -17.66 15.00 -20.79
CA ASP A 155 -17.16 15.96 -19.80
C ASP A 155 -15.62 15.89 -19.64
N LEU A 156 -15.02 14.73 -19.97
CA LEU A 156 -13.56 14.53 -20.04
C LEU A 156 -12.97 14.85 -21.44
N GLY A 157 -13.78 15.41 -22.35
CA GLY A 157 -13.37 15.77 -23.71
C GLY A 157 -13.36 14.59 -24.70
N VAL A 158 -14.00 13.47 -24.36
CA VAL A 158 -14.10 12.29 -25.23
C VAL A 158 -15.50 12.18 -25.81
N ASN A 159 -15.68 12.66 -27.03
CA ASN A 159 -16.93 12.52 -27.76
C ASN A 159 -17.05 11.11 -28.37
N VAL A 160 -17.97 10.30 -27.83
CA VAL A 160 -18.20 8.93 -28.29
C VAL A 160 -18.65 8.86 -29.75
N GLY A 161 -19.34 9.88 -30.26
CA GLY A 161 -19.77 9.95 -31.66
C GLY A 161 -18.60 10.08 -32.65
N ASP A 162 -17.47 10.63 -32.21
CA ASP A 162 -16.26 10.83 -33.02
C ASP A 162 -15.35 9.60 -33.02
N LEU A 163 -15.67 8.58 -32.21
CA LEU A 163 -14.91 7.34 -32.10
C LEU A 163 -15.48 6.30 -33.09
N PRO A 164 -14.79 5.98 -34.20
CA PRO A 164 -15.35 5.19 -35.29
C PRO A 164 -15.85 3.79 -34.87
N GLU A 165 -15.19 3.20 -33.88
CA GLU A 165 -15.55 1.88 -33.35
C GLU A 165 -16.76 1.92 -32.40
N LEU A 166 -17.03 3.07 -31.78
CA LEU A 166 -18.14 3.25 -30.84
C LEU A 166 -19.38 3.86 -31.49
N SER A 167 -19.23 4.67 -32.54
CA SER A 167 -20.34 5.26 -33.27
C SER A 167 -21.28 4.21 -33.86
N ASN A 168 -20.75 3.03 -34.23
CA ASN A 168 -21.54 1.89 -34.70
C ASN A 168 -21.86 0.84 -33.60
N PHE A 169 -21.27 0.96 -32.41
CA PHE A 169 -21.41 -0.02 -31.32
C PHE A 169 -22.81 0.02 -30.67
N VAL A 170 -23.45 1.20 -30.65
CA VAL A 170 -24.81 1.37 -30.13
C VAL A 170 -25.85 0.66 -31.02
N GLU A 171 -25.58 0.54 -32.33
CA GLU A 171 -26.51 -0.02 -33.31
C GLU A 171 -26.19 -1.46 -33.73
N ARG A 172 -24.94 -1.92 -33.59
CA ARG A 172 -24.52 -3.27 -34.03
C ARG A 172 -23.93 -4.07 -32.86
N ARG A 173 -24.66 -5.09 -32.39
CA ARG A 173 -24.13 -6.19 -31.58
C ARG A 173 -23.25 -7.13 -32.43
N SER A 174 -22.23 -6.58 -33.08
CA SER A 174 -21.24 -7.39 -33.80
C SER A 174 -20.34 -8.10 -32.78
N ALA A 175 -20.14 -9.41 -32.96
CA ALA A 175 -19.40 -10.28 -32.06
C ALA A 175 -17.88 -10.00 -32.01
N ASN A 176 -17.36 -9.07 -32.83
CA ASN A 176 -15.94 -8.71 -32.82
C ASN A 176 -15.64 -7.65 -31.74
N LEU A 177 -15.60 -8.20 -30.52
CA LEU A 177 -14.72 -7.91 -29.38
C LEU A 177 -14.82 -6.50 -28.76
N PRO A 178 -15.65 -6.31 -27.70
CA PRO A 178 -15.61 -5.15 -26.78
C PRO A 178 -14.25 -4.49 -26.54
N CYS A 179 -13.20 -5.29 -26.38
CA CYS A 179 -11.85 -4.82 -26.13
C CYS A 179 -11.17 -4.19 -27.34
N ALA A 180 -11.52 -4.58 -28.56
CA ALA A 180 -11.07 -3.90 -29.77
C ALA A 180 -11.53 -2.44 -29.77
N ALA A 181 -12.83 -2.22 -29.56
CA ALA A 181 -13.41 -0.89 -29.51
C ALA A 181 -12.79 -0.03 -28.41
N ALA A 182 -12.60 -0.61 -27.20
CA ALA A 182 -11.98 0.10 -26.10
C ALA A 182 -10.51 0.50 -26.37
N CYS A 183 -9.69 -0.46 -26.84
CA CYS A 183 -8.28 -0.23 -27.12
C CYS A 183 -8.04 0.75 -28.28
N LEU A 184 -8.84 0.65 -29.35
CA LEU A 184 -8.79 1.59 -30.47
C LEU A 184 -9.24 2.98 -30.04
N SER A 185 -10.30 3.08 -29.24
CA SER A 185 -10.75 4.37 -28.67
C SER A 185 -9.65 5.03 -27.84
N LEU A 186 -9.00 4.27 -26.95
CA LEU A 186 -7.87 4.76 -26.17
C LEU A 186 -6.72 5.25 -27.07
N SER A 187 -6.41 4.51 -28.14
CA SER A 187 -5.37 4.88 -29.10
C SER A 187 -5.70 6.15 -29.87
N VAL A 188 -6.98 6.37 -30.23
CA VAL A 188 -7.44 7.60 -30.91
C VAL A 188 -7.40 8.78 -29.93
N THR A 189 -7.87 8.59 -28.70
CA THR A 189 -7.95 9.66 -27.69
C THR A 189 -6.57 10.11 -27.19
N PHE A 190 -5.64 9.19 -26.94
CA PHE A 190 -4.36 9.49 -26.29
C PHE A 190 -3.14 9.34 -27.20
N GLY A 191 -3.37 9.06 -28.49
CA GLY A 191 -2.33 8.85 -29.47
C GLY A 191 -1.77 7.42 -29.49
N ARG A 192 -1.20 7.04 -30.63
CA ARG A 192 -0.77 5.67 -30.92
C ARG A 192 0.23 5.11 -29.92
N ASP A 193 1.14 5.94 -29.40
CA ASP A 193 2.20 5.52 -28.47
C ASP A 193 1.71 5.27 -27.03
N SER A 194 0.44 5.58 -26.74
CA SER A 194 -0.17 5.32 -25.44
C SER A 194 -0.73 3.90 -25.32
N VAL A 195 -0.93 3.19 -26.44
CA VAL A 195 -1.49 1.84 -26.50
C VAL A 195 -0.54 0.92 -27.25
N LEU A 196 -0.23 -0.26 -26.70
CA LEU A 196 0.57 -1.28 -27.39
C LEU A 196 -0.35 -2.42 -27.83
N PHE A 197 -0.20 -2.86 -29.08
CA PHE A 197 -0.99 -3.94 -29.65
C PHE A 197 -0.14 -5.18 -29.92
N ARG A 198 -0.80 -6.35 -29.94
CA ARG A 198 -0.14 -7.65 -30.18
C ARG A 198 0.60 -7.65 -31.52
N GLY A 199 1.73 -8.37 -31.56
CA GLY A 199 2.58 -8.46 -32.76
C GLY A 199 3.56 -7.29 -32.92
N GLU A 200 3.51 -6.30 -32.03
CA GLU A 200 4.46 -5.18 -32.01
C GLU A 200 5.57 -5.44 -30.99
N ALA A 201 6.82 -5.12 -31.35
CA ALA A 201 7.96 -5.33 -30.45
C ALA A 201 7.80 -4.69 -29.05
N PRO A 202 7.21 -3.48 -28.90
CA PRO A 202 6.93 -2.91 -27.58
C PRO A 202 5.93 -3.72 -26.75
N TYR A 203 4.96 -4.38 -27.38
CA TYR A 203 4.01 -5.26 -26.68
C TYR A 203 4.73 -6.49 -26.13
N GLU A 204 5.51 -7.18 -26.96
CA GLU A 204 6.28 -8.37 -26.54
C GLU A 204 7.30 -8.05 -25.45
N SER A 205 7.96 -6.89 -25.55
CA SER A 205 8.88 -6.43 -24.51
C SER A 205 8.16 -6.16 -23.18
N PHE A 206 6.90 -5.74 -23.21
CA PHE A 206 6.14 -5.46 -22.00
C PHE A 206 5.65 -6.75 -21.35
N THR A 207 5.08 -7.67 -22.12
CA THR A 207 4.57 -8.97 -21.61
C THR A 207 5.70 -9.87 -21.13
N GLY A 208 6.89 -9.79 -21.74
CA GLY A 208 8.09 -10.53 -21.29
C GLY A 208 8.78 -9.96 -20.04
N ALA A 209 8.34 -8.84 -19.48
CA ALA A 209 9.03 -8.12 -18.39
C ALA A 209 8.35 -8.22 -17.01
N TYR A 210 7.51 -9.23 -16.79
CA TYR A 210 6.95 -9.51 -15.46
C TYR A 210 7.95 -10.22 -14.55
N TRP A 211 7.80 -10.03 -13.23
CA TRP A 211 8.62 -10.73 -12.24
C TRP A 211 8.30 -12.24 -12.18
N SER A 212 7.03 -12.60 -12.41
CA SER A 212 6.56 -13.98 -12.45
C SER A 212 6.15 -14.34 -13.88
N GLU A 213 6.67 -15.44 -14.40
CA GLU A 213 6.35 -15.95 -15.74
C GLU A 213 4.84 -16.20 -15.89
N ASN A 214 4.18 -16.71 -14.85
CA ASN A 214 2.72 -16.91 -14.81
C ASN A 214 1.91 -15.65 -15.16
N GLN A 215 2.46 -14.45 -14.95
CA GLN A 215 1.79 -13.19 -15.35
C GLN A 215 2.14 -12.76 -16.77
N GLY A 216 3.34 -13.08 -17.23
CA GLY A 216 3.79 -12.80 -18.60
C GLY A 216 3.14 -13.72 -19.63
N GLU A 217 2.72 -14.92 -19.24
CA GLU A 217 1.99 -15.87 -20.09
C GLU A 217 0.55 -15.45 -20.41
N VAL A 218 0.02 -14.49 -19.65
CA VAL A 218 -1.29 -13.90 -19.92
C VAL A 218 -1.21 -13.00 -21.16
N ASN A 219 -2.22 -13.07 -22.03
CA ASN A 219 -2.21 -12.44 -23.35
C ASN A 219 -3.28 -11.32 -23.49
N PRO A 220 -2.98 -10.08 -23.05
CA PRO A 220 -3.87 -8.92 -23.18
C PRO A 220 -4.24 -8.60 -24.63
N TYR A 221 -5.43 -8.03 -24.83
CA TYR A 221 -5.80 -7.46 -26.13
C TYR A 221 -4.92 -6.27 -26.50
N CYS A 222 -4.74 -5.35 -25.56
CA CYS A 222 -3.80 -4.25 -25.67
C CYS A 222 -3.23 -3.86 -24.29
N ILE A 223 -2.16 -3.06 -24.32
CA ILE A 223 -1.59 -2.45 -23.11
C ILE A 223 -1.79 -0.94 -23.21
N PHE A 224 -2.51 -0.34 -22.25
CA PHE A 224 -2.67 1.10 -22.16
C PHE A 224 -1.73 1.71 -21.12
N LYS A 225 -1.05 2.80 -21.46
CA LYS A 225 -0.07 3.51 -20.63
C LYS A 225 -0.56 4.93 -20.31
N PRO A 226 -1.52 5.10 -19.37
CA PRO A 226 -2.04 6.41 -18.99
C PRO A 226 -0.93 7.29 -18.41
N ALA A 227 -0.86 8.55 -18.85
CA ALA A 227 0.13 9.51 -18.37
C ALA A 227 -0.32 10.29 -17.12
N ASN A 228 -1.62 10.29 -16.80
CA ASN A 228 -2.20 11.07 -15.71
C ASN A 228 -3.52 10.45 -15.22
N PRO A 229 -4.07 10.92 -14.09
CA PRO A 229 -5.32 10.39 -13.53
C PRO A 229 -6.54 10.52 -14.44
N SER A 230 -6.66 11.61 -15.21
CA SER A 230 -7.79 11.80 -16.14
C SER A 230 -7.81 10.73 -17.26
N ALA A 231 -6.63 10.31 -17.73
CA ALA A 231 -6.53 9.20 -18.68
C ALA A 231 -6.99 7.86 -18.08
N VAL A 232 -6.76 7.66 -16.78
CA VAL A 232 -7.28 6.51 -16.03
C VAL A 232 -8.81 6.59 -15.90
N SER A 233 -9.37 7.79 -15.69
CA SER A 233 -10.83 8.01 -15.69
C SER A 233 -11.48 7.62 -17.01
N VAL A 234 -10.90 8.07 -18.14
CA VAL A 234 -11.39 7.70 -19.49
C VAL A 234 -11.33 6.19 -19.71
N LEU A 235 -10.25 5.53 -19.31
CA LEU A 235 -10.14 4.07 -19.38
C LEU A 235 -11.26 3.37 -18.60
N VAL A 236 -11.53 3.78 -17.36
CA VAL A 236 -12.56 3.15 -16.52
C VAL A 236 -13.92 3.30 -17.20
N LEU A 237 -14.24 4.50 -17.69
CA LEU A 237 -15.50 4.78 -18.37
C LEU A 237 -15.63 4.06 -19.72
N LEU A 238 -14.57 3.98 -20.52
CA LEU A 238 -14.57 3.20 -21.76
C LEU A 238 -14.73 1.70 -21.50
N SER A 239 -14.08 1.18 -20.45
CA SER A 239 -14.25 -0.21 -20.02
C SER A 239 -15.69 -0.48 -19.60
N ARG A 240 -16.33 0.46 -18.89
CA ARG A 240 -17.77 0.39 -18.57
C ARG A 240 -18.65 0.47 -19.81
N LEU A 241 -18.35 1.35 -20.76
CA LEU A 241 -19.17 1.52 -21.96
C LEU A 241 -19.13 0.27 -22.85
N THR A 242 -17.93 -0.27 -23.04
CA THR A 242 -17.70 -1.42 -23.92
C THR A 242 -17.91 -2.77 -23.24
N GLN A 243 -17.85 -2.82 -21.90
CA GLN A 243 -17.71 -4.05 -21.10
C GLN A 243 -16.39 -4.80 -21.34
N CYS A 244 -15.34 -4.14 -21.87
CA CYS A 244 -14.02 -4.73 -21.90
C CYS A 244 -13.41 -4.78 -20.48
N PRO A 245 -12.98 -5.94 -19.98
CA PRO A 245 -12.32 -6.03 -18.70
C PRO A 245 -10.87 -5.52 -18.78
N PHE A 246 -10.32 -5.13 -17.64
CA PHE A 246 -8.96 -4.61 -17.51
C PHE A 246 -8.24 -5.20 -16.28
N ALA A 247 -6.92 -5.12 -16.28
CA ALA A 247 -6.08 -5.32 -15.10
C ALA A 247 -5.10 -4.17 -14.97
N VAL A 248 -4.71 -3.85 -13.74
CA VAL A 248 -3.83 -2.70 -13.46
C VAL A 248 -2.47 -3.21 -13.02
N LYS A 249 -1.43 -2.73 -13.70
CA LYS A 249 -0.03 -3.01 -13.41
C LYS A 249 0.64 -1.78 -12.82
N SER A 250 1.02 -1.88 -11.55
CA SER A 250 2.06 -1.06 -10.94
C SER A 250 3.43 -1.69 -11.26
N GLY A 251 4.12 -2.26 -10.28
CA GLY A 251 5.41 -2.95 -10.48
C GLY A 251 5.32 -4.33 -11.15
N GLY A 252 4.15 -5.00 -11.16
CA GLY A 252 3.96 -6.31 -11.80
C GLY A 252 4.55 -7.50 -11.03
N HIS A 253 4.50 -7.47 -9.70
CA HIS A 253 5.20 -8.42 -8.81
C HIS A 253 4.30 -9.50 -8.17
N ALA A 254 3.04 -9.62 -8.60
CA ALA A 254 2.17 -10.71 -8.12
C ALA A 254 2.59 -12.05 -8.77
N ALA A 255 2.44 -13.15 -8.02
CA ALA A 255 2.98 -14.47 -8.35
C ALA A 255 2.04 -15.38 -9.17
N PHE A 256 0.87 -14.87 -9.59
CA PHE A 256 -0.14 -15.67 -10.28
C PHE A 256 -0.79 -14.91 -11.43
N ALA A 257 -1.22 -15.66 -12.45
CA ALA A 257 -1.86 -15.15 -13.65
C ALA A 257 -3.11 -14.31 -13.33
N GLY A 258 -3.31 -13.22 -14.07
CA GLY A 258 -4.52 -12.40 -13.97
C GLY A 258 -4.52 -11.38 -12.82
N ALA A 259 -3.47 -11.32 -11.99
CA ALA A 259 -3.41 -10.39 -10.87
C ALA A 259 -3.08 -8.94 -11.30
N SER A 260 -2.13 -8.78 -12.23
CA SER A 260 -1.74 -7.48 -12.79
C SER A 260 -1.59 -7.48 -14.32
N SER A 261 -1.98 -8.58 -14.96
CA SER A 261 -2.21 -8.73 -16.39
C SER A 261 -3.62 -9.30 -16.60
N ILE A 262 -4.14 -9.35 -17.83
CA ILE A 262 -5.46 -9.92 -18.12
C ILE A 262 -5.52 -10.56 -19.49
N GLU A 263 -6.15 -11.73 -19.59
CA GLU A 263 -6.34 -12.45 -20.85
C GLU A 263 -7.41 -11.74 -21.68
N GLY A 264 -7.07 -11.37 -22.91
CA GLY A 264 -8.01 -10.75 -23.85
C GLY A 264 -8.58 -9.38 -23.45
N GLY A 265 -8.15 -8.80 -22.33
CA GLY A 265 -8.58 -7.49 -21.82
C GLY A 265 -7.56 -6.38 -22.03
N ILE A 266 -7.74 -5.26 -21.33
CA ILE A 266 -6.78 -4.14 -21.30
C ILE A 266 -5.83 -4.31 -20.12
N THR A 267 -4.53 -4.44 -20.36
CA THR A 267 -3.56 -4.25 -19.27
C THR A 267 -3.20 -2.78 -19.17
N VAL A 268 -3.33 -2.22 -17.97
CA VAL A 268 -3.16 -0.79 -17.70
C VAL A 268 -1.85 -0.61 -16.95
N SER A 269 -0.81 -0.13 -17.63
CA SER A 269 0.49 0.14 -17.01
C SER A 269 0.52 1.55 -16.43
N LEU A 270 0.64 1.65 -15.11
CA LEU A 270 0.76 2.94 -14.43
C LEU A 270 2.18 3.53 -14.51
N GLU A 271 3.11 2.91 -15.24
CA GLU A 271 4.54 3.27 -15.29
C GLU A 271 4.83 4.75 -15.63
N LYS A 272 3.90 5.44 -16.31
CA LYS A 272 4.03 6.88 -16.62
C LYS A 272 3.58 7.80 -15.48
N ILE A 273 2.86 7.27 -14.49
CA ILE A 273 2.50 7.97 -13.23
C ILE A 273 3.55 7.61 -12.18
N ASN A 274 4.76 8.15 -12.35
CA ASN A 274 5.97 7.77 -11.61
C ASN A 274 6.67 8.93 -10.88
N GLN A 275 5.99 10.06 -10.68
CA GLN A 275 6.49 11.19 -9.92
C GLN A 275 6.90 10.79 -8.49
N VAL A 276 7.96 11.42 -7.98
CA VAL A 276 8.39 11.35 -6.58
C VAL A 276 8.75 12.77 -6.14
N THR A 277 7.79 13.43 -5.50
CA THR A 277 7.87 14.86 -5.16
C THR A 277 7.84 15.03 -3.65
N LEU A 278 9.01 15.32 -3.08
CA LEU A 278 9.17 15.59 -1.64
C LEU A 278 8.61 16.99 -1.32
N SER A 279 7.87 17.11 -0.22
CA SER A 279 7.39 18.39 0.29
C SER A 279 8.55 19.31 0.70
N SER A 280 8.34 20.62 0.67
CA SER A 280 9.37 21.60 1.06
C SER A 280 9.84 21.44 2.51
N ASP A 281 8.93 21.06 3.41
CA ASP A 281 9.23 20.76 4.82
C ASP A 281 9.75 19.33 5.05
N LYS A 282 9.92 18.56 3.97
CA LYS A 282 10.33 17.15 3.94
C LYS A 282 9.47 16.19 4.76
N LYS A 283 8.28 16.57 5.24
CA LYS A 283 7.41 15.70 6.07
C LYS A 283 6.60 14.70 5.27
N THR A 284 6.35 14.99 3.99
CA THR A 284 5.58 14.12 3.12
C THR A 284 6.20 14.02 1.74
N VAL A 285 5.87 12.95 1.02
CA VAL A 285 6.26 12.77 -0.37
C VAL A 285 5.07 12.25 -1.16
N LEU A 286 4.80 12.90 -2.30
CA LEU A 286 3.87 12.40 -3.30
C LEU A 286 4.58 11.38 -4.19
N ILE A 287 4.05 10.16 -4.25
CA ILE A 287 4.61 9.04 -4.99
C ILE A 287 3.54 8.54 -5.98
N GLY A 288 3.87 8.57 -7.27
CA GLY A 288 3.04 7.99 -8.32
C GLY A 288 2.96 6.47 -8.22
N ALA A 289 1.78 5.90 -8.44
CA ALA A 289 1.49 4.48 -8.27
C ALA A 289 2.28 3.56 -9.22
N GLY A 290 2.85 4.10 -10.31
CA GLY A 290 3.68 3.39 -11.27
C GLY A 290 5.10 3.08 -10.81
N ASN A 291 5.54 3.66 -9.69
CA ASN A 291 6.91 3.47 -9.20
C ASN A 291 7.16 2.04 -8.69
N GLN A 292 8.42 1.61 -8.80
CA GLN A 292 9.00 0.55 -7.98
C GLN A 292 9.74 1.14 -6.77
N TRP A 293 9.91 0.38 -5.69
CA TRP A 293 10.50 0.90 -4.46
C TRP A 293 11.95 1.36 -4.62
N SER A 294 12.73 0.75 -5.52
CA SER A 294 14.09 1.22 -5.81
C SER A 294 14.15 2.66 -6.31
N ASP A 295 13.18 3.07 -7.13
CA ASP A 295 13.18 4.41 -7.74
C ASP A 295 12.83 5.47 -6.70
N VAL A 296 11.85 5.15 -5.85
CA VAL A 296 11.47 5.97 -4.68
C VAL A 296 12.67 6.17 -3.76
N TYR A 297 13.31 5.08 -3.31
CA TYR A 297 14.42 5.18 -2.36
C TYR A 297 15.63 5.89 -2.96
N ARG A 298 15.97 5.65 -4.23
CA ARG A 298 17.08 6.34 -4.91
C ARG A 298 16.86 7.84 -5.01
N LYS A 299 15.61 8.29 -5.11
CA LYS A 299 15.26 9.71 -5.13
C LYS A 299 15.35 10.31 -3.72
N LEU A 300 14.78 9.63 -2.73
CA LEU A 300 14.66 10.13 -1.36
C LEU A 300 15.96 10.09 -0.55
N SER A 301 16.84 9.11 -0.80
CA SER A 301 18.11 8.97 -0.08
C SER A 301 19.03 10.19 -0.23
N LYS A 302 18.83 10.99 -1.27
CA LYS A 302 19.54 12.26 -1.51
C LYS A 302 19.06 13.42 -0.63
N SER A 303 18.02 13.22 0.17
CA SER A 303 17.34 14.25 0.94
C SER A 303 17.23 13.93 2.43
N ASP A 304 17.99 12.94 2.90
CA ASP A 304 18.05 12.48 4.30
C ASP A 304 16.70 11.99 4.84
N VAL A 305 15.87 11.44 3.96
CA VAL A 305 14.57 10.89 4.32
C VAL A 305 14.33 9.54 3.64
N ALA A 306 13.51 8.72 4.28
CA ALA A 306 12.98 7.47 3.77
C ALA A 306 11.45 7.44 3.93
N VAL A 307 10.82 6.33 3.55
CA VAL A 307 9.41 6.06 3.75
C VAL A 307 9.22 4.59 4.14
N THR A 308 8.10 4.28 4.79
CA THR A 308 7.68 2.90 5.05
C THR A 308 7.25 2.23 3.74
N GLY A 309 8.20 1.68 3.00
CA GLY A 309 7.98 1.02 1.70
C GLY A 309 8.43 -0.44 1.68
N GLY A 310 8.39 -1.06 0.50
CA GLY A 310 8.75 -2.47 0.32
C GLY A 310 10.25 -2.74 0.42
N ARG A 311 10.60 -3.89 1.00
CA ARG A 311 12.00 -4.33 1.16
C ARG A 311 12.67 -4.81 -0.13
N VAL A 312 11.88 -5.32 -1.08
CA VAL A 312 12.37 -5.82 -2.37
C VAL A 312 12.27 -4.70 -3.41
N SER A 313 13.39 -4.41 -4.07
CA SER A 313 13.59 -3.25 -4.95
C SER A 313 12.57 -3.16 -6.10
N SER A 314 12.32 -4.28 -6.78
CA SER A 314 11.45 -4.38 -7.96
C SER A 314 9.95 -4.35 -7.64
N VAL A 315 9.56 -4.42 -6.37
CA VAL A 315 8.14 -4.41 -5.99
C VAL A 315 7.53 -3.04 -6.29
N GLY A 316 6.33 -3.04 -6.87
CA GLY A 316 5.57 -1.82 -7.14
C GLY A 316 4.99 -1.18 -5.89
N VAL A 317 4.96 0.15 -5.86
CA VAL A 317 4.35 0.93 -4.76
C VAL A 317 2.87 0.60 -4.62
N GLY A 318 2.12 0.61 -5.74
CA GLY A 318 0.67 0.48 -5.70
C GLY A 318 0.17 -0.82 -5.07
N GLY A 319 0.61 -1.96 -5.60
CA GLY A 319 0.17 -3.26 -5.10
C GLY A 319 0.58 -3.50 -3.64
N LEU A 320 1.84 -3.22 -3.30
CA LEU A 320 2.35 -3.48 -1.96
C LEU A 320 1.62 -2.66 -0.89
N SER A 321 1.41 -1.36 -1.15
CA SER A 321 0.79 -0.45 -0.19
C SER A 321 -0.72 -0.68 -0.05
N LEU A 322 -1.41 -1.12 -1.10
CA LEU A 322 -2.84 -1.43 -1.02
C LEU A 322 -3.14 -2.79 -0.35
N GLY A 323 -2.16 -3.69 -0.32
CA GLY A 323 -2.23 -4.97 0.39
C GLY A 323 -1.63 -4.95 1.81
N GLY A 324 -1.20 -3.79 2.31
CA GLY A 324 -0.53 -3.62 3.60
C GLY A 324 0.88 -3.05 3.42
N GLY A 325 1.87 -3.93 3.47
CA GLY A 325 3.23 -3.64 2.97
C GLY A 325 4.29 -3.61 4.06
N ILE A 326 5.00 -4.72 4.22
CA ILE A 326 6.04 -4.87 5.25
C ILE A 326 7.32 -4.12 4.84
N SER A 327 7.83 -3.30 5.75
CA SER A 327 8.99 -2.43 5.58
C SER A 327 10.10 -2.77 6.58
N PHE A 328 11.33 -2.34 6.29
CA PHE A 328 12.41 -2.33 7.30
C PHE A 328 12.06 -1.46 8.52
N PHE A 329 11.18 -0.47 8.33
CA PHE A 329 10.76 0.47 9.37
C PHE A 329 9.51 0.02 10.14
N SER A 330 9.01 -1.19 9.90
CA SER A 330 7.67 -1.55 10.35
C SER A 330 7.51 -1.59 11.86
N ASN A 331 8.53 -2.03 12.60
CA ASN A 331 8.47 -2.10 14.06
C ASN A 331 8.33 -0.70 14.71
N LEU A 332 8.84 0.34 14.05
CA LEU A 332 8.74 1.73 14.50
C LEU A 332 7.43 2.41 14.03
N HIS A 333 6.96 2.09 12.83
CA HIS A 333 5.98 2.90 12.11
C HIS A 333 4.73 2.15 11.61
N GLY A 334 4.63 0.84 11.82
CA GLY A 334 3.58 0.01 11.20
C GLY A 334 3.88 -0.29 9.73
N TRP A 335 2.89 -0.66 8.94
CA TRP A 335 3.11 -1.04 7.55
C TRP A 335 3.03 0.15 6.60
N ALA A 336 3.37 -0.07 5.33
CA ALA A 336 3.37 0.96 4.30
C ALA A 336 2.00 1.66 4.22
N CYS A 337 0.92 0.87 4.18
CA CYS A 337 -0.45 1.37 4.17
C CYS A 337 -0.77 2.33 5.32
N ASP A 338 -0.18 2.12 6.51
CA ASP A 338 -0.46 2.93 7.70
C ASP A 338 0.27 4.26 7.70
N ASN A 339 1.26 4.41 6.83
CA ASN A 339 2.06 5.62 6.67
C ASN A 339 1.63 6.48 5.46
N VAL A 340 0.58 6.06 4.74
CA VAL A 340 -0.04 6.90 3.72
C VAL A 340 -0.96 7.91 4.39
N GLU A 341 -0.70 9.19 4.15
CA GLU A 341 -1.53 10.30 4.62
C GLU A 341 -2.77 10.50 3.74
N SER A 342 -2.62 10.35 2.43
CA SER A 342 -3.73 10.42 1.49
C SER A 342 -3.47 9.60 0.22
N TYR A 343 -4.57 9.14 -0.39
CA TYR A 343 -4.60 8.49 -1.68
C TYR A 343 -5.34 9.37 -2.69
N GLU A 344 -4.84 9.48 -3.91
CA GLU A 344 -5.61 9.95 -5.06
C GLU A 344 -6.15 8.74 -5.82
N VAL A 345 -7.47 8.70 -6.04
CA VAL A 345 -8.16 7.49 -6.49
C VAL A 345 -9.17 7.81 -7.58
N VAL A 346 -9.05 7.13 -8.71
CA VAL A 346 -10.08 7.12 -9.76
C VAL A 346 -11.12 6.06 -9.43
N THR A 347 -12.36 6.50 -9.25
CA THR A 347 -13.50 5.64 -8.88
C THR A 347 -14.20 5.03 -10.09
N ALA A 348 -15.21 4.20 -9.87
CA ALA A 348 -15.98 3.56 -10.94
C ALA A 348 -16.72 4.55 -11.83
N THR A 349 -17.05 5.75 -11.31
CA THR A 349 -17.69 6.83 -12.07
C THR A 349 -16.69 7.69 -12.85
N GLY A 350 -15.39 7.38 -12.79
CA GLY A 350 -14.33 8.20 -13.39
C GLY A 350 -13.96 9.43 -12.55
N ILE A 351 -14.65 9.71 -11.45
CA ILE A 351 -14.31 10.81 -10.55
C ILE A 351 -12.98 10.51 -9.84
N ILE A 352 -12.09 11.50 -9.83
CA ILE A 352 -10.84 11.49 -9.06
C ILE A 352 -11.14 12.03 -7.65
N LEU A 353 -10.89 11.22 -6.63
CA LEU A 353 -11.11 11.57 -5.23
C LEU A 353 -9.80 11.53 -4.44
N THR A 354 -9.74 12.37 -3.41
CA THR A 354 -8.76 12.24 -2.34
C THR A 354 -9.36 11.46 -1.19
N ALA A 355 -8.70 10.38 -0.77
CA ALA A 355 -9.03 9.61 0.42
C ALA A 355 -7.97 9.84 1.51
N SER A 356 -8.38 10.42 2.63
CA SER A 356 -7.56 10.73 3.80
C SER A 356 -8.39 10.55 5.09
N PRO A 357 -7.80 10.67 6.29
CA PRO A 357 -8.58 10.67 7.52
C PRO A 357 -9.67 11.76 7.59
N LYS A 358 -9.54 12.85 6.81
CA LYS A 358 -10.46 13.99 6.83
C LYS A 358 -11.40 14.04 5.62
N GLN A 359 -11.09 13.33 4.54
CA GLN A 359 -11.84 13.37 3.29
C GLN A 359 -12.02 11.95 2.77
N ASN A 360 -13.25 11.49 2.56
CA ASN A 360 -13.54 10.09 2.23
C ASN A 360 -12.89 9.08 3.22
N PRO A 361 -13.07 9.22 4.55
CA PRO A 361 -12.35 8.42 5.55
C PRO A 361 -12.66 6.92 5.47
N ASN A 362 -13.85 6.55 4.99
CA ASN A 362 -14.21 5.16 4.75
C ASN A 362 -13.39 4.55 3.60
N LEU A 363 -13.24 5.28 2.49
CA LEU A 363 -12.35 4.84 1.40
C LEU A 363 -10.89 4.77 1.86
N TYR A 364 -10.44 5.75 2.64
CA TYR A 364 -9.09 5.77 3.22
C TYR A 364 -8.82 4.55 4.11
N TRP A 365 -9.80 4.13 4.93
CA TRP A 365 -9.70 2.91 5.70
C TRP A 365 -9.65 1.68 4.78
N ALA A 366 -10.51 1.58 3.77
CA ALA A 366 -10.59 0.43 2.88
C ALA A 366 -9.32 0.20 2.04
N LEU A 367 -8.64 1.27 1.59
CA LEU A 367 -7.43 1.17 0.77
C LEU A 367 -6.20 0.65 1.54
N ARG A 368 -6.23 0.61 2.87
CA ARG A 368 -5.12 0.15 3.71
C ARG A 368 -5.12 -1.36 3.95
N GLY A 369 -5.29 -2.14 2.89
CA GLY A 369 -5.34 -3.61 2.95
C GLY A 369 -6.43 -4.24 2.09
N GLY A 370 -7.34 -3.44 1.53
CA GLY A 370 -8.44 -3.92 0.69
C GLY A 370 -8.10 -4.06 -0.80
N GLY A 371 -6.84 -3.82 -1.22
CA GLY A 371 -6.38 -4.05 -2.58
C GLY A 371 -7.08 -3.16 -3.63
N ASN A 372 -7.34 -3.72 -4.81
CA ASN A 372 -7.85 -3.01 -5.99
C ASN A 372 -9.39 -2.96 -6.08
N ASN A 373 -10.10 -3.04 -4.94
CA ASN A 373 -11.56 -3.26 -4.92
C ASN A 373 -12.41 -1.98 -4.97
N PHE A 374 -11.79 -0.80 -4.90
CA PHE A 374 -12.49 0.47 -4.65
C PHE A 374 -12.20 1.58 -5.67
N GLY A 375 -11.26 1.35 -6.58
CA GLY A 375 -10.71 2.38 -7.44
C GLY A 375 -9.31 2.05 -7.94
N ILE A 376 -8.83 2.83 -8.91
CA ILE A 376 -7.43 2.83 -9.33
C ILE A 376 -6.72 3.97 -8.60
N VAL A 377 -5.83 3.63 -7.69
CA VAL A 377 -4.99 4.62 -7.01
C VAL A 377 -3.88 5.08 -7.95
N THR A 378 -3.80 6.38 -8.18
CA THR A 378 -2.83 7.03 -9.07
C THR A 378 -1.67 7.65 -8.29
N ASN A 379 -1.94 8.17 -7.10
CA ASN A 379 -0.93 8.76 -6.22
C ASN A 379 -1.10 8.38 -4.76
N PHE A 380 0.04 8.29 -4.06
CA PHE A 380 0.13 8.09 -2.62
C PHE A 380 0.91 9.26 -2.02
N THR A 381 0.35 9.93 -1.01
CA THR A 381 1.12 10.86 -0.17
C THR A 381 1.60 10.10 1.05
N PHE A 382 2.89 9.79 1.12
CA PHE A 382 3.49 9.11 2.27
C PHE A 382 4.07 10.10 3.27
N ARG A 383 3.97 9.78 4.56
CA ARG A 383 4.80 10.41 5.59
C ARG A 383 6.24 9.95 5.43
N THR A 384 7.17 10.88 5.58
CA THR A 384 8.60 10.58 5.54
C THR A 384 9.13 10.21 6.92
N ILE A 385 10.26 9.51 6.91
CA ILE A 385 11.03 9.14 8.09
C ILE A 385 12.40 9.79 7.94
N PRO A 386 12.88 10.58 8.91
CA PRO A 386 14.25 11.07 8.90
C PRO A 386 15.25 9.91 8.83
N LEU A 387 16.15 9.94 7.86
CA LEU A 387 17.23 8.98 7.71
C LEU A 387 18.51 9.71 7.26
N PRO A 388 19.17 10.46 8.17
CA PRO A 388 20.40 11.19 7.85
C PRO A 388 21.47 10.27 7.25
N GLY A 389 22.01 10.65 6.09
CA GLY A 389 23.01 9.86 5.36
C GLY A 389 22.44 8.66 4.61
N GLY A 390 21.14 8.36 4.72
CA GLY A 390 20.47 7.30 3.98
C GLY A 390 20.95 5.88 4.31
N GLN A 391 21.57 5.67 5.48
CA GLN A 391 22.20 4.41 5.87
C GLN A 391 21.33 3.62 6.84
N LEU A 392 21.28 2.30 6.64
CA LEU A 392 20.68 1.33 7.55
C LEU A 392 21.72 0.25 7.85
N TRP A 393 21.81 -0.17 9.10
CA TRP A 393 22.61 -1.34 9.45
C TRP A 393 21.81 -2.61 9.14
N GLY A 394 22.43 -3.55 8.44
CA GLY A 394 21.77 -4.79 8.04
C GLY A 394 22.76 -5.81 7.52
N GLY A 395 22.26 -7.03 7.28
CA GLY A 395 23.05 -8.13 6.77
C GLY A 395 22.29 -9.45 6.80
N THR A 396 22.96 -10.51 6.36
CA THR A 396 22.42 -11.87 6.36
C THR A 396 23.38 -12.77 7.12
N LYS A 397 22.84 -13.63 7.97
CA LYS A 397 23.57 -14.75 8.57
C LYS A 397 22.97 -16.05 8.05
N THR A 398 23.82 -16.98 7.65
CA THR A 398 23.44 -18.30 7.15
C THR A 398 24.01 -19.34 8.09
N PHE A 399 23.16 -20.29 8.47
CA PHE A 399 23.51 -21.38 9.36
C PHE A 399 23.21 -22.71 8.66
N MET A 400 23.99 -23.73 8.98
CA MET A 400 23.70 -25.10 8.55
C MET A 400 22.61 -25.70 9.43
N GLU A 401 21.92 -26.72 8.92
CA GLU A 401 20.82 -27.43 9.60
C GLU A 401 21.08 -27.79 11.07
N PRO A 402 22.28 -28.21 11.51
CA PRO A 402 22.51 -28.55 12.93
C PRO A 402 22.27 -27.40 13.93
N ALA A 403 22.19 -26.15 13.46
CA ALA A 403 21.89 -24.99 14.28
C ALA A 403 20.41 -24.57 14.25
N LEU A 404 19.53 -25.33 13.58
CA LEU A 404 18.13 -24.96 13.34
C LEU A 404 17.40 -24.57 14.63
N ASP A 405 17.44 -25.42 15.66
CA ASP A 405 16.75 -25.17 16.93
C ASP A 405 17.22 -23.86 17.57
N ALA A 406 18.53 -23.64 17.64
CA ALA A 406 19.11 -22.42 18.19
C ALA A 406 18.74 -21.16 17.38
N VAL A 407 18.61 -21.29 16.06
CA VAL A 407 18.18 -20.19 15.18
C VAL A 407 16.69 -19.89 15.36
N VAL A 408 15.86 -20.91 15.50
CA VAL A 408 14.42 -20.77 15.77
C VAL A 408 14.19 -20.10 17.13
N ASP A 409 14.88 -20.56 18.18
CA ASP A 409 14.82 -19.96 19.52
C ASP A 409 15.26 -18.50 19.50
N ALA A 410 16.37 -18.18 18.81
CA ALA A 410 16.86 -16.81 18.68
C ALA A 410 15.88 -15.91 17.91
N PHE A 411 15.27 -16.42 16.84
CA PHE A 411 14.26 -15.69 16.08
C PHE A 411 13.01 -15.42 16.93
N ALA A 412 12.49 -16.43 17.62
CA ALA A 412 11.32 -16.29 18.47
C ALA A 412 11.56 -15.35 19.67
N GLY A 413 12.76 -15.43 20.27
CA GLY A 413 13.20 -14.52 21.32
C GLY A 413 13.24 -13.08 20.85
N MET A 414 13.90 -12.81 19.72
CA MET A 414 13.96 -11.46 19.13
C MET A 414 12.57 -10.86 18.85
N VAL A 415 11.61 -11.68 18.42
CA VAL A 415 10.24 -11.23 18.12
C VAL A 415 9.50 -10.89 19.42
N THR A 416 9.65 -11.71 20.45
CA THR A 416 9.07 -11.46 21.78
C THR A 416 9.67 -10.21 22.43
N ASP A 417 10.98 -10.04 22.28
CA ASP A 417 11.75 -8.92 22.85
C ASP A 417 11.78 -7.69 21.95
N SER A 418 11.07 -7.68 20.82
CA SER A 418 11.08 -6.56 19.88
C SER A 418 10.69 -5.20 20.49
N PRO A 419 9.90 -5.10 21.58
CA PRO A 419 9.68 -3.82 22.27
C PRO A 419 10.94 -3.24 22.94
N GLN A 420 11.93 -4.08 23.27
CA GLN A 420 13.19 -3.66 23.90
C GLN A 420 14.14 -2.98 22.90
N ASP A 421 14.12 -3.40 21.64
CA ASP A 421 14.81 -2.72 20.54
C ASP A 421 13.89 -2.58 19.32
N PRO A 422 13.12 -1.49 19.23
CA PRO A 422 12.19 -1.29 18.14
C PRO A 422 12.86 -1.01 16.79
N ASN A 423 14.18 -0.75 16.76
CA ASN A 423 14.92 -0.57 15.51
C ASN A 423 15.28 -1.91 14.84
N ALA A 424 15.27 -2.99 15.62
CA ALA A 424 15.59 -4.31 15.12
C ALA A 424 14.42 -4.87 14.29
N GLY A 425 14.75 -5.49 13.17
CA GLY A 425 13.83 -6.20 12.29
C GLY A 425 14.51 -7.38 11.62
N LEU A 426 13.84 -8.53 11.59
CA LEU A 426 14.38 -9.76 11.03
C LEU A 426 13.26 -10.57 10.36
N TRP A 427 13.62 -11.32 9.33
CA TRP A 427 12.87 -12.48 8.87
C TRP A 427 13.82 -13.67 8.83
N ALA A 428 13.29 -14.87 9.00
CA ALA A 428 14.05 -16.11 8.87
C ALA A 428 13.59 -16.87 7.62
N SER A 429 14.48 -17.69 7.06
CA SER A 429 14.12 -18.58 5.96
C SER A 429 14.89 -19.89 6.00
N ALA A 430 14.23 -21.00 5.73
CA ALA A 430 14.85 -22.28 5.40
C ALA A 430 14.80 -22.50 3.88
N ALA A 431 15.93 -22.84 3.25
CA ALA A 431 16.13 -22.93 1.80
C ALA A 431 17.00 -24.19 1.48
N PRO A 432 17.11 -24.69 0.22
CA PRO A 432 17.09 -23.94 -1.05
C PRO A 432 15.76 -23.84 -1.82
N ASN A 433 14.90 -24.87 -1.86
CA ASN A 433 13.57 -24.85 -2.49
C ASN A 433 12.77 -26.12 -2.07
N PRO A 434 11.53 -26.03 -1.55
CA PRO A 434 10.79 -24.81 -1.23
C PRO A 434 11.53 -23.95 -0.21
N VAL A 435 11.37 -22.64 -0.32
CA VAL A 435 11.85 -21.69 0.68
C VAL A 435 10.72 -21.44 1.68
N MET A 436 10.91 -21.88 2.92
CA MET A 436 10.02 -21.57 4.04
C MET A 436 10.44 -20.23 4.64
N ILE A 437 9.65 -19.18 4.45
CA ILE A 437 9.95 -17.83 4.93
C ILE A 437 9.07 -17.52 6.14
N PHE A 438 9.69 -17.14 7.25
CA PHE A 438 9.03 -16.75 8.48
C PHE A 438 9.19 -15.25 8.70
N GLN A 439 8.08 -14.54 8.79
CA GLN A 439 8.07 -13.11 9.08
C GLN A 439 7.22 -12.80 10.29
N ALA A 440 7.78 -12.06 11.23
CA ALA A 440 7.06 -11.67 12.42
C ALA A 440 6.27 -10.38 12.21
N ILE A 441 5.01 -10.41 12.66
CA ILE A 441 4.21 -9.24 12.93
C ILE A 441 4.31 -8.98 14.43
N THR A 442 5.19 -8.07 14.82
CA THR A 442 5.44 -7.77 16.23
C THR A 442 4.27 -7.00 16.84
N THR A 443 4.12 -7.06 18.17
CA THR A 443 3.13 -6.25 18.89
C THR A 443 3.38 -4.75 18.70
N GLY A 444 4.64 -4.34 18.57
CA GLY A 444 5.04 -2.98 18.20
C GLY A 444 4.50 -2.54 16.84
N GLN A 445 4.63 -3.39 15.82
CA GLN A 445 4.01 -3.16 14.51
C GLN A 445 2.50 -2.95 14.65
N MET A 446 1.80 -3.91 15.25
CA MET A 446 0.32 -3.87 15.35
C MET A 446 -0.18 -2.67 16.14
N ALA A 447 0.53 -2.26 17.20
CA ALA A 447 0.22 -1.04 17.95
C ALA A 447 0.31 0.21 17.05
N ARG A 448 1.29 0.28 16.15
CA ARG A 448 1.44 1.40 15.20
C ARG A 448 0.42 1.38 14.08
N MET A 449 -0.01 0.20 13.62
CA MET A 449 -1.08 0.04 12.62
C MET A 449 -2.42 0.65 13.08
N ARG A 450 -2.62 0.80 14.40
CA ARG A 450 -3.81 1.41 15.00
C ARG A 450 -3.81 2.95 14.94
N ALA A 451 -2.66 3.60 14.71
CA ALA A 451 -2.49 5.05 14.89
C ALA A 451 -3.45 5.91 14.05
N ASN A 452 -3.92 5.41 12.91
CA ASN A 452 -4.89 6.09 12.03
C ASN A 452 -6.28 5.44 12.08
N GLY A 453 -6.74 5.03 13.27
CA GLY A 453 -8.05 4.40 13.49
C GLY A 453 -8.13 2.94 13.06
N GLY A 454 -6.98 2.25 13.04
CA GLY A 454 -6.85 0.89 12.52
C GLY A 454 -7.01 0.80 11.00
N ASN A 455 -7.05 -0.43 10.48
CA ASN A 455 -7.19 -0.74 9.07
C ASN A 455 -7.99 -2.07 8.91
N PRO A 456 -8.33 -2.49 7.68
CA PRO A 456 -9.16 -3.67 7.46
C PRO A 456 -8.53 -5.00 7.86
N LEU A 457 -7.22 -5.04 8.09
CA LEU A 457 -6.49 -6.28 8.31
C LEU A 457 -6.88 -6.99 9.61
N GLY A 458 -7.49 -6.26 10.56
CA GLY A 458 -8.04 -6.83 11.80
C GLY A 458 -7.00 -7.22 12.85
N LEU A 459 -5.72 -6.99 12.60
CA LEU A 459 -4.63 -7.35 13.51
C LEU A 459 -4.65 -6.51 14.80
N ASP A 460 -4.40 -7.16 15.95
CA ASP A 460 -4.35 -6.55 17.28
C ASP A 460 -3.09 -6.95 18.03
N ALA A 461 -2.45 -5.99 18.71
CA ALA A 461 -1.32 -6.29 19.59
C ALA A 461 -1.72 -7.18 20.78
N ALA A 462 -3.01 -7.19 21.16
CA ALA A 462 -3.56 -8.07 22.18
C ALA A 462 -3.48 -9.56 21.82
N ASP A 463 -3.38 -9.89 20.53
CA ASP A 463 -3.25 -11.27 20.04
C ASP A 463 -1.82 -11.81 20.21
N GLY A 464 -0.88 -10.99 20.70
CA GLY A 464 0.54 -11.31 20.75
C GLY A 464 1.21 -11.21 19.38
N PRO A 465 2.53 -11.45 19.27
CA PRO A 465 3.20 -11.45 17.98
C PRO A 465 2.69 -12.60 17.11
N LEU A 466 2.53 -12.34 15.81
CA LEU A 466 2.12 -13.35 14.82
C LEU A 466 3.27 -13.69 13.90
N TYR A 467 3.25 -14.90 13.34
CA TYR A 467 4.20 -15.35 12.33
C TYR A 467 3.49 -15.62 11.01
N LEU A 468 3.84 -14.85 9.98
CA LEU A 468 3.52 -15.17 8.60
C LEU A 468 4.47 -16.25 8.11
N ILE A 469 3.90 -17.39 7.71
CA ILE A 469 4.64 -18.50 7.11
C ILE A 469 4.34 -18.50 5.61
N HIS A 470 5.35 -18.23 4.80
CA HIS A 470 5.27 -18.20 3.34
C HIS A 470 6.08 -19.34 2.75
N VAL A 471 5.40 -20.26 2.08
CA VAL A 471 6.02 -21.37 1.33
C VAL A 471 6.27 -20.92 -0.09
N ALA A 472 7.45 -20.37 -0.36
CA ALA A 472 7.82 -19.89 -1.68
C ALA A 472 8.45 -21.03 -2.49
N CYS A 473 7.89 -21.33 -3.65
CA CYS A 473 8.46 -22.29 -4.60
C CYS A 473 8.89 -21.58 -5.87
N LEU A 474 10.02 -22.00 -6.42
CA LEU A 474 10.42 -21.66 -7.77
C LEU A 474 10.49 -22.93 -8.60
N TRP A 475 9.92 -22.89 -9.80
CA TRP A 475 9.96 -23.96 -10.78
C TRP A 475 9.99 -23.35 -12.18
N GLN A 476 10.37 -24.14 -13.19
CA GLN A 476 10.61 -23.65 -14.56
C GLN A 476 9.58 -24.16 -15.59
N ASP A 477 8.89 -25.27 -15.29
CA ASP A 477 8.00 -25.93 -16.24
C ASP A 477 6.58 -25.92 -15.69
N ALA A 478 5.64 -25.37 -16.47
CA ALA A 478 4.22 -25.34 -16.16
C ALA A 478 3.63 -26.75 -15.95
N ALA A 479 4.26 -27.82 -16.47
CA ALA A 479 3.88 -29.20 -16.16
C ALA A 479 3.98 -29.52 -14.65
N GLY A 480 4.78 -28.76 -13.90
CA GLY A 480 4.95 -28.91 -12.45
C GLY A 480 3.87 -28.22 -11.60
N ASP A 481 3.05 -27.32 -12.18
CA ASP A 481 2.12 -26.46 -11.44
C ASP A 481 1.22 -27.24 -10.47
N ALA A 482 0.54 -28.27 -10.96
CA ALA A 482 -0.39 -29.04 -10.15
C ALA A 482 0.31 -29.73 -8.95
N ALA A 483 1.50 -30.29 -9.18
CA ALA A 483 2.27 -30.95 -8.14
C ALA A 483 2.76 -29.95 -7.07
N ILE A 484 3.21 -28.77 -7.50
CA ILE A 484 3.66 -27.70 -6.61
C ILE A 484 2.49 -27.15 -5.79
N TYR A 485 1.35 -26.83 -6.40
CA TYR A 485 0.18 -26.34 -5.68
C TYR A 485 -0.37 -27.37 -4.69
N ALA A 486 -0.39 -28.66 -5.04
CA ALA A 486 -0.77 -29.73 -4.14
C ALA A 486 0.19 -29.86 -2.95
N MET A 487 1.50 -29.76 -3.19
CA MET A 487 2.51 -29.81 -2.14
C MET A 487 2.37 -28.63 -1.17
N ILE A 488 2.29 -27.39 -1.68
CA ILE A 488 2.11 -26.20 -0.84
C ILE A 488 0.82 -26.31 -0.01
N SER A 489 -0.28 -26.73 -0.65
CA SER A 489 -1.56 -26.94 0.03
C SER A 489 -1.44 -27.94 1.18
N THR A 490 -0.72 -29.04 0.96
CA THR A 490 -0.51 -30.09 1.98
C THR A 490 0.35 -29.58 3.14
N VAL A 491 1.43 -28.86 2.84
CA VAL A 491 2.32 -28.29 3.86
C VAL A 491 1.58 -27.29 4.73
N LEU A 492 0.84 -26.35 4.12
CA LEU A 492 0.06 -25.36 4.86
C LEU A 492 -1.06 -26.00 5.68
N ALA A 493 -1.76 -27.02 5.16
CA ALA A 493 -2.77 -27.73 5.93
C ALA A 493 -2.20 -28.41 7.18
N ARG A 494 -0.99 -28.99 7.09
CA ARG A 494 -0.31 -29.57 8.26
C ARG A 494 0.09 -28.52 9.28
N ILE A 495 0.65 -27.40 8.81
CA ILE A 495 1.02 -26.27 9.69
C ILE A 495 -0.21 -25.72 10.40
N THR A 496 -1.32 -25.52 9.68
CA THR A 496 -2.58 -25.03 10.25
C THR A 496 -3.18 -26.02 11.25
N ALA A 497 -3.17 -27.33 10.94
CA ALA A 497 -3.65 -28.35 11.88
C ALA A 497 -2.84 -28.36 13.18
N GLU A 498 -1.51 -28.25 13.10
CA GLU A 498 -0.64 -28.17 14.27
C GLU A 498 -0.89 -26.88 15.07
N ALA A 499 -0.98 -25.73 14.40
CA ALA A 499 -1.27 -24.46 15.05
C ALA A 499 -2.64 -24.48 15.76
N LYS A 500 -3.66 -25.13 15.18
CA LYS A 500 -4.97 -25.35 15.82
C LYS A 500 -4.85 -26.24 17.04
N ALA A 501 -4.11 -27.35 16.95
CA ALA A 501 -3.89 -28.27 18.06
C ALA A 501 -3.19 -27.58 19.26
N LEU A 502 -2.32 -26.63 18.98
CA LEU A 502 -1.62 -25.81 19.98
C LEU A 502 -2.44 -24.60 20.47
N GLY A 503 -3.60 -24.30 19.86
CA GLY A 503 -4.40 -23.10 20.18
C GLY A 503 -3.74 -21.78 19.74
N LEU A 504 -2.85 -21.82 18.74
CA LEU A 504 -2.06 -20.69 18.25
C LEU A 504 -2.46 -20.24 16.82
N GLN A 505 -3.43 -20.90 16.20
CA GLN A 505 -3.87 -20.58 14.85
C GLN A 505 -4.49 -19.18 14.75
N ASN A 506 -4.15 -18.45 13.68
CA ASN A 506 -4.76 -17.19 13.30
C ASN A 506 -5.18 -17.24 11.82
N ASP A 507 -6.40 -16.81 11.49
CA ASP A 507 -6.98 -16.92 10.15
C ASP A 507 -6.50 -15.82 9.18
N TYR A 508 -5.68 -14.88 9.64
CA TYR A 508 -5.16 -13.80 8.82
C TYR A 508 -4.26 -14.32 7.70
N VAL A 509 -4.62 -14.00 6.45
CA VAL A 509 -3.81 -14.28 5.27
C VAL A 509 -3.27 -12.96 4.70
N TYR A 510 -1.94 -12.85 4.64
CA TYR A 510 -1.30 -11.64 4.12
C TYR A 510 -1.43 -11.55 2.59
N MET A 511 -2.25 -10.62 2.11
CA MET A 511 -2.61 -10.44 0.70
C MET A 511 -1.39 -10.44 -0.25
N ASN A 512 -0.30 -9.77 0.12
CA ASN A 512 0.87 -9.66 -0.76
C ASN A 512 1.68 -10.95 -0.93
N TYR A 513 1.45 -11.98 -0.09
CA TYR A 513 2.06 -13.32 -0.20
C TYR A 513 1.04 -14.42 -0.48
N ALA A 514 -0.25 -14.07 -0.58
CA ALA A 514 -1.31 -15.04 -0.72
C ALA A 514 -1.27 -15.70 -2.11
N SER A 515 -1.62 -16.98 -2.13
CA SER A 515 -1.85 -17.72 -3.36
C SER A 515 -3.18 -17.31 -4.02
N ALA A 516 -3.30 -17.52 -5.33
CA ALA A 516 -4.54 -17.28 -6.08
C ALA A 516 -5.75 -18.08 -5.56
N PHE A 517 -5.53 -19.12 -4.76
CA PHE A 517 -6.56 -20.02 -4.22
C PHE A 517 -7.05 -19.62 -2.82
N GLN A 518 -6.48 -18.58 -2.19
CA GLN A 518 -6.84 -18.16 -0.85
C GLN A 518 -7.81 -16.96 -0.87
N ASP A 519 -8.85 -17.01 -0.02
CA ASP A 519 -9.73 -15.87 0.25
C ASP A 519 -9.13 -15.00 1.36
N VAL A 520 -8.34 -14.01 0.96
CA VAL A 520 -7.61 -13.13 1.90
C VAL A 520 -8.55 -12.25 2.73
N ILE A 521 -9.68 -11.83 2.15
CA ILE A 521 -10.61 -10.91 2.82
C ILE A 521 -11.40 -11.65 3.90
N LYS A 522 -11.64 -12.96 3.73
CA LYS A 522 -12.21 -13.79 4.79
C LYS A 522 -11.36 -13.76 6.07
N GLY A 523 -10.02 -13.81 5.92
CA GLY A 523 -9.08 -13.76 7.04
C GLY A 523 -9.03 -12.43 7.81
N TYR A 524 -9.71 -11.39 7.33
CA TYR A 524 -9.78 -10.08 8.01
C TYR A 524 -10.85 -10.03 9.10
N GLY A 525 -11.65 -11.09 9.24
CA GLY A 525 -12.80 -11.17 10.14
C GLY A 525 -14.09 -10.66 9.50
N ALA A 526 -15.22 -11.25 9.91
CA ALA A 526 -16.53 -11.02 9.29
C ALA A 526 -16.96 -9.54 9.32
N ALA A 527 -16.68 -8.82 10.41
CA ALA A 527 -17.02 -7.41 10.54
C ALA A 527 -16.25 -6.52 9.55
N ASN A 528 -14.95 -6.73 9.41
CA ASN A 528 -14.13 -5.96 8.46
C ASN A 528 -14.48 -6.31 7.01
N ALA A 529 -14.69 -7.59 6.71
CA ALA A 529 -15.15 -8.03 5.39
C ALA A 529 -16.52 -7.41 5.02
N ALA A 530 -17.47 -7.37 5.95
CA ALA A 530 -18.77 -6.72 5.74
C ALA A 530 -18.62 -5.21 5.54
N ARG A 531 -17.75 -4.55 6.31
CA ARG A 531 -17.45 -3.11 6.16
C ARG A 531 -16.84 -2.81 4.80
N LEU A 532 -15.85 -3.59 4.34
CA LEU A 532 -15.27 -3.45 3.01
C LEU A 532 -16.34 -3.57 1.90
N LYS A 533 -17.21 -4.57 1.97
CA LYS A 533 -18.34 -4.73 1.04
C LYS A 533 -19.29 -3.53 1.06
N SER A 534 -19.57 -2.98 2.25
CA SER A 534 -20.40 -1.80 2.37
C SER A 534 -19.77 -0.57 1.74
N ILE A 535 -18.46 -0.37 1.94
CA ILE A 535 -17.72 0.75 1.37
C ILE A 535 -17.66 0.63 -0.16
N ALA A 536 -17.42 -0.56 -0.69
CA ALA A 536 -17.43 -0.79 -2.13
C ALA A 536 -18.76 -0.38 -2.78
N ARG A 537 -19.91 -0.65 -2.13
CA ARG A 537 -21.22 -0.23 -2.64
C ARG A 537 -21.40 1.29 -2.71
N THR A 538 -20.62 2.08 -1.97
CA THR A 538 -20.65 3.55 -2.07
C THR A 538 -19.86 4.07 -3.28
N TYR A 539 -18.71 3.48 -3.57
CA TYR A 539 -17.76 3.98 -4.60
C TYR A 539 -17.80 3.20 -5.92
N ASP A 540 -18.43 2.02 -5.93
CA ASP A 540 -18.52 1.09 -7.05
C ASP A 540 -19.88 0.36 -7.06
N VAL A 541 -20.95 1.13 -7.25
CA VAL A 541 -22.35 0.64 -7.19
C VAL A 541 -22.60 -0.53 -8.14
N THR A 542 -22.03 -0.46 -9.35
CA THR A 542 -22.23 -1.46 -10.40
C THR A 542 -21.16 -2.56 -10.40
N GLY A 543 -20.25 -2.56 -9.43
CA GLY A 543 -19.22 -3.58 -9.25
C GLY A 543 -18.19 -3.63 -10.39
N VAL A 544 -17.81 -2.50 -10.97
CA VAL A 544 -16.77 -2.34 -11.99
C VAL A 544 -15.47 -3.04 -11.55
N PHE A 545 -14.97 -2.77 -10.35
CA PHE A 545 -13.72 -3.36 -9.85
C PHE A 545 -13.89 -4.80 -9.33
N GLN A 546 -15.13 -5.30 -9.30
CA GLN A 546 -15.46 -6.69 -8.97
C GLN A 546 -15.66 -7.56 -10.22
N ARG A 547 -16.11 -6.96 -11.33
CA ARG A 547 -16.50 -7.64 -12.58
C ARG A 547 -15.55 -7.35 -13.73
N LEU A 548 -15.27 -6.07 -13.99
CA LEU A 548 -14.42 -5.63 -15.10
C LEU A 548 -12.94 -5.61 -14.71
N GLN A 549 -12.61 -5.68 -13.42
CA GLN A 549 -11.25 -5.97 -12.94
C GLN A 549 -11.25 -7.29 -12.14
N PRO A 550 -11.31 -8.47 -12.80
CA PRO A 550 -11.60 -9.75 -12.14
C PRO A 550 -10.50 -10.22 -11.19
N GLY A 551 -9.22 -9.97 -11.51
CA GLY A 551 -8.11 -10.05 -10.56
C GLY A 551 -7.92 -8.70 -9.85
N HIS A 552 -7.16 -8.53 -8.78
CA HIS A 552 -6.48 -9.44 -7.89
C HIS A 552 -7.50 -10.08 -6.91
N PHE A 553 -7.24 -10.15 -5.61
CA PHE A 553 -8.20 -10.64 -4.61
C PHE A 553 -9.47 -9.79 -4.54
N LYS A 554 -10.64 -10.44 -4.60
CA LYS A 554 -11.95 -9.78 -4.56
C LYS A 554 -12.61 -9.90 -3.19
N LEU A 555 -13.62 -9.08 -2.92
CA LEU A 555 -14.23 -8.96 -1.58
C LEU A 555 -15.01 -10.21 -1.11
N ASN A 556 -15.24 -11.19 -1.98
CA ASN A 556 -16.09 -12.33 -1.70
C ASN A 556 -15.54 -13.68 -2.19
N ARG A 557 -14.31 -13.71 -2.71
CA ARG A 557 -13.72 -14.92 -3.29
C ARG A 557 -12.21 -14.80 -3.47
N ALA A 558 -11.56 -15.95 -3.46
CA ALA A 558 -10.24 -16.12 -4.04
C ALA A 558 -10.26 -15.82 -5.56
N PRO A 559 -9.13 -15.36 -6.15
CA PRO A 559 -8.99 -15.16 -7.59
C PRO A 559 -9.33 -16.41 -8.41
N VAL A 560 -8.92 -17.59 -7.95
CA VAL A 560 -9.20 -18.88 -8.57
C VAL A 560 -9.95 -19.75 -7.57
N THR A 561 -11.11 -20.27 -7.97
CA THR A 561 -12.00 -21.07 -7.12
C THR A 561 -12.21 -22.47 -7.70
N GLY A 562 -12.68 -23.42 -6.88
CA GLY A 562 -13.11 -24.74 -7.35
C GLY A 562 -11.99 -25.74 -7.67
N THR A 563 -10.74 -25.45 -7.33
CA THR A 563 -9.59 -26.31 -7.62
C THR A 563 -9.30 -27.37 -6.54
N GLY A 564 -9.84 -27.19 -5.33
CA GLY A 564 -9.52 -28.03 -4.17
C GLY A 564 -8.18 -27.71 -3.50
N TYR A 565 -7.28 -26.96 -4.16
CA TYR A 565 -6.08 -26.46 -3.50
C TYR A 565 -6.43 -25.48 -2.37
N PHE A 566 -5.68 -25.55 -1.27
CA PHE A 566 -5.89 -24.75 -0.07
C PHE A 566 -7.29 -24.97 0.56
N SER A 567 -8.02 -26.01 0.14
CA SER A 567 -9.24 -26.44 0.81
C SER A 567 -8.90 -27.14 2.12
N GLY A 568 -9.73 -26.92 3.15
CA GLY A 568 -9.53 -27.53 4.46
C GLY A 568 -8.56 -26.81 5.39
N LEU A 569 -8.02 -25.64 5.03
CA LEU A 569 -7.32 -24.77 6.00
C LEU A 569 -8.27 -24.27 7.10
N ASP A 570 -9.54 -24.08 6.75
CA ASP A 570 -10.60 -23.68 7.68
C ASP A 570 -11.20 -24.85 8.47
N ALA A 571 -11.06 -26.09 7.97
CA ALA A 571 -11.57 -27.31 8.61
C ALA A 571 -10.69 -27.71 9.80
#